data_AF-A0A9E2JLE4-F1
#
_entry.id   AF-A0A9E2JLE4-F1
#
_cell.length_a   1.000
_cell.length_b   1.000
_cell.length_c   1.000
_cell.angle_alpha   90.00
_cell.angle_beta   90.00
_cell.angle_gamma   90.00
#
_symmetry.space_group_name_H-M   'P 1'
#
loop_
_entity.id
_entity.type
_entity.pdbx_description
1 polymer ?
#
loop_
_entity_poly.entity_id
_entity_poly.type
_entity_poly.pdbx_seq_one_letter_code
_entity_poly.pdbx_strand_id
1 'polypeptide(L)'
;WRKNRKDKTFMVIPSRIFNYLVGRLWGVRLHDYNCGLKIYTKNAAKSLDLYGGMHRFIPLLLHQKGFSVSEIPTEHQKRMFGKSKYGFSKVFKDLPDMFTMFFLNRYSNRPMHFFGLIGGLMLFMGTVFLTYLTIIWLMGESIGGRPLLFLGMLLVIAGFQLFFTGFLADLIIHSSRGSKQSDLLLKYETEK
;
A
#
# COMPACT_ATOMS: atom_id res chain seq x y z
N TRP A 1 -17.55 16.59 -0.13
CA TRP A 1 -16.28 16.95 0.52
C TRP A 1 -16.50 18.14 1.43
N ARG A 2 -15.71 18.24 2.51
CA ARG A 2 -15.76 19.38 3.43
C ARG A 2 -15.16 20.62 2.75
N LYS A 3 -16.01 21.58 2.39
CA LYS A 3 -15.57 22.86 1.82
C LYS A 3 -15.08 23.78 2.95
N ASN A 4 -13.98 24.50 2.74
CA ASN A 4 -13.36 25.42 3.71
C ASN A 4 -13.03 24.78 5.06
N ARG A 5 -12.15 23.77 5.06
CA ARG A 5 -11.73 23.06 6.28
C ARG A 5 -11.14 24.02 7.33
N LYS A 6 -11.84 24.18 8.43
CA LYS A 6 -11.41 24.89 9.66
C LYS A 6 -10.47 24.06 10.55
N ASP A 7 -9.78 23.07 9.99
CA ASP A 7 -8.84 22.22 10.73
C ASP A 7 -7.48 22.95 10.87
N LYS A 8 -6.67 22.58 11.87
CA LYS A 8 -5.32 23.15 12.07
C LYS A 8 -4.47 22.97 10.80
N THR A 9 -3.76 24.00 10.36
CA THR A 9 -2.96 24.02 9.11
C THR A 9 -2.01 22.83 8.97
N PHE A 10 -1.38 22.41 10.07
CA PHE A 10 -0.47 21.25 10.10
C PHE A 10 -1.15 19.90 9.79
N MET A 11 -2.47 19.78 9.98
CA MET A 11 -3.24 18.58 9.60
C MET A 11 -3.76 18.65 8.16
N VAL A 12 -3.86 19.86 7.59
CA VAL A 12 -4.37 20.09 6.24
C VAL A 12 -3.35 19.69 5.18
N ILE A 13 -2.06 19.97 5.41
CA ILE A 13 -0.98 19.71 4.44
C ILE A 13 -0.80 18.21 4.17
N PRO A 14 -0.61 17.32 5.18
CA PRO A 14 -0.45 15.89 4.93
C PRO A 14 -1.70 15.30 4.27
N SER A 15 -2.88 15.75 4.68
CA SER A 15 -4.13 15.31 4.08
C SER A 15 -4.28 15.73 2.62
N ARG A 16 -3.80 16.92 2.22
CA ARG A 16 -3.81 17.34 0.80
C ARG A 16 -2.86 16.50 -0.04
N ILE A 17 -1.64 16.24 0.46
CA ILE A 17 -0.67 15.36 -0.21
C ILE A 17 -1.26 13.96 -0.37
N PHE A 18 -1.87 13.42 0.69
CA PHE A 18 -2.56 12.15 0.65
C PHE A 18 -3.66 12.12 -0.42
N ASN A 19 -4.58 13.10 -0.40
CA ASN A 19 -5.66 13.14 -1.38
C ASN A 19 -5.14 13.27 -2.82
N TYR A 20 -4.05 14.01 -3.02
CA TYR A 20 -3.41 14.16 -4.32
C TYR A 20 -2.77 12.85 -4.81
N LEU A 21 -1.97 12.18 -3.96
CA LEU A 21 -1.34 10.90 -4.27
C LEU A 21 -2.40 9.84 -4.58
N VAL A 22 -3.47 9.79 -3.77
CA VAL A 22 -4.58 8.85 -3.98
C VAL A 22 -5.33 9.15 -5.27
N GLY A 23 -5.58 10.42 -5.58
CA GLY A 23 -6.20 10.77 -6.86
C GLY A 23 -5.35 10.41 -8.06
N ARG A 24 -4.03 10.55 -7.95
CA ARG A 24 -3.10 10.28 -9.05
C ARG A 24 -2.89 8.78 -9.29
N LEU A 25 -2.70 8.01 -8.23
CA LEU A 25 -2.37 6.59 -8.30
C LEU A 25 -3.57 5.73 -8.72
N TRP A 26 -4.79 6.14 -8.36
CA TRP A 26 -6.00 5.34 -8.59
C TRP A 26 -7.02 5.96 -9.55
N GLY A 27 -6.75 7.15 -10.09
CA GLY A 27 -7.56 7.78 -11.15
C GLY A 27 -8.89 8.39 -10.70
N VAL A 28 -9.30 8.22 -9.44
CA VAL A 28 -10.50 8.86 -8.89
C VAL A 28 -10.10 10.20 -8.31
N ARG A 29 -10.51 11.34 -8.84
CA ARG A 29 -10.17 12.64 -8.22
C ARG A 29 -11.23 13.04 -7.20
N LEU A 30 -10.93 12.84 -5.91
CA LEU A 30 -11.77 13.30 -4.79
C LEU A 30 -11.02 14.36 -3.97
N HIS A 31 -11.72 15.39 -3.53
CA HIS A 31 -11.17 16.45 -2.69
C HIS A 31 -10.94 15.96 -1.25
N ASP A 32 -11.73 15.00 -0.77
CA ASP A 32 -11.64 14.50 0.61
C ASP A 32 -12.09 13.03 0.78
N TYR A 33 -11.16 12.09 0.58
CA TYR A 33 -11.42 10.65 0.80
C TYR A 33 -11.78 10.32 2.25
N ASN A 34 -11.28 11.13 3.19
CA ASN A 34 -11.45 10.94 4.64
C ASN A 34 -12.69 11.65 5.19
N CYS A 35 -13.57 12.16 4.34
CA CYS A 35 -14.88 12.65 4.78
C CYS A 35 -15.67 11.51 5.42
N GLY A 36 -16.15 11.70 6.65
CA GLY A 36 -16.90 10.66 7.37
C GLY A 36 -18.32 10.43 6.84
N LEU A 37 -18.90 11.43 6.17
CA LEU A 37 -20.22 11.33 5.56
C LEU A 37 -20.07 10.76 4.15
N LYS A 38 -20.58 9.53 3.95
CA LYS A 38 -20.58 8.84 2.66
C LYS A 38 -21.93 8.15 2.50
N ILE A 39 -22.52 8.24 1.31
CA ILE A 39 -23.83 7.66 0.99
C ILE A 39 -23.62 6.70 -0.18
N TYR A 40 -24.20 5.51 -0.08
CA TYR A 40 -24.04 4.44 -1.07
C TYR A 40 -25.39 3.84 -1.41
N THR A 41 -25.53 3.35 -2.65
CA THR A 41 -26.65 2.50 -3.00
C THR A 41 -26.51 1.13 -2.35
N LYS A 42 -27.64 0.42 -2.17
CA LYS A 42 -27.66 -0.93 -1.59
C LYS A 42 -26.72 -1.89 -2.34
N ASN A 43 -26.68 -1.80 -3.67
CA ASN A 43 -25.84 -2.65 -4.51
C ASN A 43 -24.35 -2.34 -4.32
N ALA A 44 -23.98 -1.05 -4.28
CA ALA A 44 -22.61 -0.65 -4.00
C ALA A 44 -22.16 -1.14 -2.61
N ALA A 45 -22.98 -0.92 -1.58
CA ALA A 45 -22.67 -1.34 -0.21
C ALA A 45 -22.48 -2.86 -0.09
N LYS A 46 -23.38 -3.66 -0.67
CA LYS A 46 -23.29 -5.13 -0.65
C LYS A 46 -22.11 -5.69 -1.45
N SER A 47 -21.63 -4.95 -2.45
CA SER A 47 -20.49 -5.38 -3.24
C SER A 47 -19.17 -5.29 -2.47
N LEU A 48 -19.10 -4.51 -1.38
CA LEU A 48 -17.85 -4.25 -0.68
C LEU A 48 -17.46 -5.41 0.23
N ASP A 49 -16.21 -5.82 0.12
CA ASP A 49 -15.55 -6.71 1.08
C ASP A 49 -14.52 -5.86 1.83
N LEU A 50 -14.81 -5.53 3.09
CA LEU A 50 -14.02 -4.59 3.88
C LEU A 50 -13.23 -5.35 4.93
N TYR A 51 -11.90 -5.25 4.86
CA TYR A 51 -11.00 -5.81 5.85
C TYR A 51 -10.23 -4.69 6.57
N GLY A 52 -10.23 -4.67 7.91
CA GLY A 52 -9.44 -3.71 8.70
C GLY A 52 -9.64 -2.22 8.35
N GLY A 53 -8.54 -1.52 8.05
CA GLY A 53 -8.49 -0.08 7.73
C GLY A 53 -9.15 0.35 6.41
N MET A 54 -9.70 -0.60 5.64
CA MET A 54 -10.24 -0.40 4.28
C MET A 54 -11.43 0.56 4.19
N HIS A 55 -12.17 0.74 5.29
CA HIS A 55 -13.35 1.60 5.35
C HIS A 55 -13.10 3.06 4.91
N ARG A 56 -11.85 3.52 4.99
CA ARG A 56 -11.45 4.86 4.53
C ARG A 56 -11.41 4.99 3.02
N PHE A 57 -11.11 3.90 2.34
CA PHE A 57 -10.92 3.81 0.90
C PHE A 57 -12.14 3.26 0.17
N ILE A 58 -13.31 3.19 0.83
CA ILE A 58 -14.55 2.70 0.19
C ILE A 58 -14.84 3.40 -1.16
N PRO A 59 -14.76 4.74 -1.30
CA PRO A 59 -15.02 5.39 -2.58
C PRO A 59 -14.08 4.88 -3.68
N LEU A 60 -12.83 4.61 -3.32
CA LEU A 60 -11.86 4.05 -4.25
C LEU A 60 -12.20 2.60 -4.64
N LEU A 61 -12.51 1.75 -3.66
CA LEU A 61 -12.89 0.35 -3.92
C LEU A 61 -14.13 0.24 -4.80
N LEU A 62 -15.12 1.11 -4.59
CA LEU A 62 -16.33 1.18 -5.41
C LEU A 62 -16.02 1.58 -6.85
N HIS A 63 -15.19 2.60 -7.04
CA HIS A 63 -14.77 3.02 -8.39
C HIS A 63 -14.09 1.87 -9.15
N GLN A 64 -13.27 1.08 -8.47
CA GLN A 64 -12.59 -0.06 -9.10
C GLN A 64 -13.51 -1.22 -9.44
N LYS A 65 -14.63 -1.34 -8.72
CA LYS A 65 -15.72 -2.25 -9.08
C LYS A 65 -16.63 -1.67 -10.17
N GLY A 66 -16.29 -0.51 -10.74
CA GLY A 66 -17.03 0.12 -11.84
C GLY A 66 -18.18 1.03 -11.40
N PHE A 67 -18.35 1.31 -10.10
CA PHE A 67 -19.38 2.23 -9.65
C PHE A 67 -18.98 3.69 -9.89
N SER A 68 -19.95 4.52 -10.26
CA SER A 68 -19.81 5.97 -10.29
C SER A 68 -19.63 6.53 -8.87
N VAL A 69 -18.64 7.39 -8.69
CA VAL A 69 -18.35 8.05 -7.41
C VAL A 69 -18.24 9.55 -7.64
N SER A 70 -19.06 10.32 -6.91
CA SER A 70 -19.10 11.78 -6.96
C SER A 70 -19.03 12.37 -5.56
N GLU A 71 -18.69 13.65 -5.46
CA GLU A 71 -18.69 14.38 -4.18
C GLU A 71 -19.66 15.56 -4.24
N ILE A 72 -20.33 15.81 -3.11
CA ILE A 72 -21.19 17.00 -2.91
C ILE A 72 -20.51 17.90 -1.87
N PRO A 73 -20.45 19.22 -2.06
CA PRO A 73 -19.84 20.12 -1.09
C PRO A 73 -20.69 20.13 0.19
N THR A 74 -20.03 19.97 1.33
CA THR A 74 -20.65 20.04 2.65
C THR A 74 -19.93 21.05 3.53
N GLU A 75 -20.66 21.73 4.41
CA GLU A 75 -20.08 22.69 5.33
C GLU A 75 -19.37 21.98 6.48
N HIS A 76 -18.15 22.42 6.81
CA HIS A 76 -17.41 21.89 7.96
C HIS A 76 -17.73 22.68 9.23
N GLN A 77 -18.60 22.12 10.07
CA GLN A 77 -18.98 22.70 11.35
C GLN A 77 -17.89 22.46 12.40
N LYS A 78 -17.69 23.45 13.30
CA LYS A 78 -16.75 23.32 14.41
C LYS A 78 -17.32 22.31 15.42
N ARG A 79 -16.46 21.43 15.94
CA ARG A 79 -16.84 20.51 17.01
C ARG A 79 -17.28 21.30 18.24
N MET A 80 -18.49 21.04 18.72
CA MET A 80 -19.07 21.69 19.91
C MET A 80 -18.64 21.03 21.22
N PHE A 81 -18.49 19.69 21.24
CA PHE A 81 -18.22 18.91 22.45
C PHE A 81 -17.12 17.86 22.24
N GLY A 82 -16.36 17.58 23.30
CA GLY A 82 -15.31 16.55 23.35
C GLY A 82 -13.96 16.97 22.74
N LYS A 83 -12.93 16.15 22.99
CA LYS A 83 -11.57 16.34 22.44
C LYS A 83 -11.37 15.52 21.17
N SER A 84 -10.54 16.03 20.27
CA SER A 84 -10.20 15.31 19.03
C SER A 84 -9.39 14.05 19.32
N LYS A 85 -9.88 12.90 18.86
CA LYS A 85 -9.09 11.65 18.79
C LYS A 85 -8.11 11.63 17.60
N TYR A 86 -8.14 12.66 16.75
CA TYR A 86 -7.22 12.84 15.64
C TYR A 86 -6.01 13.65 16.13
N GLY A 87 -4.89 12.96 16.31
CA GLY A 87 -3.58 13.54 16.67
C GLY A 87 -2.48 13.07 15.72
N PHE A 88 -1.24 13.49 15.96
CA PHE A 88 -0.10 13.18 15.10
C PHE A 88 0.18 11.66 14.98
N SER A 89 -0.07 10.91 16.05
CA SER A 89 0.01 9.43 16.05
C SER A 89 -0.88 8.77 15.01
N LYS A 90 -1.94 9.45 14.57
CA LYS A 90 -2.82 8.93 13.53
C LYS A 90 -2.18 8.97 12.14
N VAL A 91 -1.35 9.97 11.84
CA VAL A 91 -0.63 10.03 10.54
C VAL A 91 0.28 8.81 10.37
N PHE A 92 0.99 8.41 11.43
CA PHE A 92 1.83 7.20 11.42
C PHE A 92 1.06 5.88 11.35
N LYS A 93 -0.21 5.86 11.77
CA LYS A 93 -1.09 4.69 11.57
C LYS A 93 -1.74 4.69 10.19
N ASP A 94 -2.00 5.87 9.64
CA ASP A 94 -2.71 6.05 8.38
C ASP A 94 -1.81 5.79 7.16
N LEU A 95 -0.50 6.07 7.28
CA LEU A 95 0.48 5.83 6.22
C LEU A 95 0.70 4.34 5.90
N PRO A 96 0.97 3.44 6.87
CA PRO A 96 1.08 2.01 6.61
C PRO A 96 -0.20 1.40 6.02
N ASP A 97 -1.37 1.85 6.48
CA ASP A 97 -2.65 1.39 5.94
C ASP A 97 -2.82 1.82 4.48
N MET A 98 -2.41 3.04 4.12
CA MET A 98 -2.41 3.49 2.73
C MET A 98 -1.47 2.64 1.86
N PHE A 99 -0.27 2.37 2.35
CA PHE A 99 0.71 1.54 1.66
C PHE A 99 0.18 0.12 1.47
N THR A 100 -0.41 -0.45 2.52
CA THR A 100 -1.07 -1.76 2.51
C THR A 100 -2.18 -1.78 1.46
N MET A 101 -2.99 -0.73 1.40
CA MET A 101 -4.06 -0.63 0.40
C MET A 101 -3.55 -0.50 -1.02
N PHE A 102 -2.54 0.32 -1.25
CA PHE A 102 -1.87 0.41 -2.55
C PHE A 102 -1.31 -0.95 -2.97
N PHE A 103 -0.60 -1.62 -2.06
CA PHE A 103 -0.03 -2.93 -2.29
C PHE A 103 -1.10 -3.98 -2.59
N LEU A 104 -2.11 -4.11 -1.72
CA LEU A 104 -3.18 -5.09 -1.90
C LEU A 104 -3.97 -4.83 -3.19
N ASN A 105 -4.14 -3.57 -3.55
CA ASN A 105 -4.92 -3.26 -4.71
C ASN A 105 -4.17 -3.50 -6.03
N ARG A 106 -2.88 -3.12 -6.08
CA ARG A 106 -2.08 -3.18 -7.29
C ARG A 106 -1.34 -4.52 -7.46
N TYR A 107 -0.92 -5.12 -6.36
CA TYR A 107 0.02 -6.25 -6.34
C TYR A 107 -0.47 -7.47 -5.56
N SER A 108 -1.67 -7.46 -4.93
CA SER A 108 -2.20 -8.65 -4.23
C SER A 108 -2.27 -9.89 -5.12
N ASN A 109 -2.49 -9.74 -6.42
CA ASN A 109 -2.54 -10.89 -7.31
C ASN A 109 -1.17 -11.37 -7.79
N ARG A 110 -0.11 -10.57 -7.62
CA ARG A 110 1.27 -10.87 -8.06
C ARG A 110 2.31 -10.12 -7.19
N PRO A 111 2.45 -10.45 -5.90
CA PRO A 111 3.37 -9.79 -4.96
C PRO A 111 4.83 -9.81 -5.43
N MET A 112 5.23 -10.83 -6.19
CA MET A 112 6.58 -10.99 -6.73
C MET A 112 7.01 -9.80 -7.61
N HIS A 113 6.10 -9.17 -8.35
CA HIS A 113 6.45 -7.99 -9.14
C HIS A 113 6.85 -6.80 -8.27
N PHE A 114 6.28 -6.64 -7.07
CA PHE A 114 6.62 -5.52 -6.20
C PHE A 114 7.94 -5.77 -5.47
N PHE A 115 7.99 -6.84 -4.68
CA PHE A 115 9.15 -7.15 -3.85
C PHE A 115 10.33 -7.70 -4.66
N GLY A 116 10.06 -8.47 -5.71
CA GLY A 116 11.09 -9.04 -6.58
C GLY A 116 11.79 -7.99 -7.44
N LEU A 117 11.08 -6.96 -7.95
CA LEU A 117 11.74 -5.86 -8.69
C LEU A 117 12.65 -5.06 -7.77
N ILE A 118 12.15 -4.64 -6.60
CA ILE A 118 12.94 -3.85 -5.65
C ILE A 118 14.12 -4.68 -5.12
N GLY A 119 13.86 -5.92 -4.69
CA GLY A 119 14.88 -6.83 -4.21
C GLY A 119 15.93 -7.17 -5.27
N GLY A 120 15.51 -7.38 -6.52
CA GLY A 120 16.39 -7.64 -7.66
C GLY A 120 17.29 -6.45 -7.99
N LEU A 121 16.76 -5.22 -7.95
CA LEU A 121 17.57 -4.00 -8.14
C LEU A 121 18.60 -3.82 -7.02
N MET A 122 18.21 -4.07 -5.77
CA MET A 122 19.13 -4.00 -4.62
C MET A 122 20.21 -5.07 -4.70
N LEU A 123 19.85 -6.30 -5.07
CA LEU A 123 20.80 -7.38 -5.32
C LEU A 123 21.78 -7.00 -6.43
N PHE A 124 21.29 -6.53 -7.57
CA PHE A 124 22.12 -6.12 -8.69
C PHE A 124 23.13 -5.02 -8.28
N MET A 125 22.65 -3.97 -7.61
CA MET A 125 23.51 -2.87 -7.16
C MET A 125 24.52 -3.33 -6.10
N GLY A 126 24.09 -4.17 -5.14
CA GLY A 126 24.97 -4.76 -4.13
C GLY A 126 26.06 -5.62 -4.74
N THR A 127 25.71 -6.48 -5.71
CA THR A 127 26.68 -7.30 -6.45
C THR A 127 27.67 -6.43 -7.22
N VAL A 128 27.23 -5.37 -7.91
CA VAL A 128 28.14 -4.45 -8.61
C VAL A 128 29.15 -3.82 -7.64
N PHE A 129 28.72 -3.35 -6.47
CA PHE A 129 29.62 -2.77 -5.47
C PHE A 129 30.61 -3.80 -4.92
N LEU A 130 30.15 -5.02 -4.63
CA LEU A 130 31.02 -6.07 -4.13
C LEU A 130 32.03 -6.52 -5.20
N THR A 131 31.59 -6.74 -6.44
CA THR A 131 32.49 -7.09 -7.55
C THR A 131 33.55 -6.01 -7.78
N TYR A 132 33.17 -4.74 -7.75
CA TYR A 132 34.12 -3.62 -7.84
C TYR A 132 35.18 -3.67 -6.73
N LEU A 133 34.75 -3.90 -5.48
CA LEU A 133 35.67 -4.03 -4.36
C LEU A 133 36.54 -5.29 -4.48
N THR A 134 36.00 -6.41 -4.93
CA THR A 134 36.77 -7.64 -5.18
C THR A 134 37.88 -7.40 -6.21
N ILE A 135 37.64 -6.61 -7.26
CA ILE A 135 38.69 -6.26 -8.24
C ILE A 135 39.82 -5.46 -7.56
N ILE A 136 39.48 -4.46 -6.75
CA ILE A 136 40.45 -3.66 -6.00
C ILE A 136 41.25 -4.53 -5.02
N TRP A 137 40.59 -5.52 -4.43
CA TRP A 137 41.22 -6.46 -3.51
C TRP A 137 42.32 -7.26 -4.21
N LEU A 138 42.00 -7.76 -5.41
CA LEU A 138 42.94 -8.52 -6.24
C LEU A 138 44.13 -7.67 -6.68
N MET A 139 43.99 -6.34 -6.74
CA MET A 139 45.08 -5.40 -7.00
C MET A 139 45.97 -5.13 -5.77
N GLY A 140 45.70 -5.76 -4.62
CA GLY A 140 46.54 -5.71 -3.42
C GLY A 140 46.12 -4.65 -2.39
N GLU A 141 45.00 -3.97 -2.59
CA GLU A 141 44.51 -2.91 -1.70
C GLU A 141 43.66 -3.47 -0.54
N SER A 142 43.77 -2.84 0.64
CA SER A 142 42.94 -3.19 1.80
C SER A 142 41.54 -2.57 1.70
N ILE A 143 40.52 -3.38 1.97
CA ILE A 143 39.09 -3.00 1.78
C ILE A 143 38.31 -2.95 3.08
N GLY A 144 38.81 -3.56 4.17
CA GLY A 144 38.03 -3.76 5.41
C GLY A 144 37.46 -2.49 6.04
N GLY A 145 38.08 -1.32 5.81
CA GLY A 145 37.61 -0.04 6.33
C GLY A 145 36.64 0.75 5.42
N ARG A 146 36.34 0.26 4.21
CA ARG A 146 35.55 1.03 3.24
C ARG A 146 34.05 0.91 3.56
N PRO A 147 33.33 2.02 3.82
CA PRO A 147 31.88 1.99 4.06
C PRO A 147 31.09 1.32 2.93
N LEU A 148 31.63 1.36 1.71
CA LEU A 148 31.06 0.74 0.52
C LEU A 148 30.97 -0.79 0.63
N LEU A 149 31.87 -1.45 1.37
CA LEU A 149 31.83 -2.90 1.61
C LEU A 149 30.58 -3.25 2.43
N PHE A 150 30.36 -2.53 3.54
CA PHE A 150 29.19 -2.71 4.39
C PHE A 150 27.90 -2.41 3.63
N LEU A 151 27.87 -1.34 2.84
CA LEU A 151 26.72 -1.01 2.00
C LEU A 151 26.43 -2.12 0.97
N GLY A 152 27.45 -2.63 0.28
CA GLY A 152 27.32 -3.71 -0.69
C GLY A 152 26.75 -4.98 -0.06
N MET A 153 27.28 -5.39 1.09
CA MET A 153 26.77 -6.55 1.84
C MET A 153 25.32 -6.34 2.29
N LEU A 154 24.99 -5.18 2.86
CA LEU A 154 23.63 -4.86 3.30
C LEU A 154 22.64 -4.87 2.13
N LEU A 155 23.02 -4.33 0.97
CA LEU A 155 22.18 -4.34 -0.23
C LEU A 155 21.92 -5.75 -0.74
N VAL A 156 22.93 -6.63 -0.73
CA VAL A 156 22.75 -8.04 -1.13
C VAL A 156 21.83 -8.78 -0.16
N ILE A 157 22.08 -8.65 1.15
CA ILE A 157 21.27 -9.32 2.18
C ILE A 157 19.82 -8.83 2.12
N ALA A 158 19.60 -7.52 2.13
CA ALA A 158 18.26 -6.94 2.08
C ALA A 158 17.55 -7.24 0.75
N GLY A 159 18.28 -7.20 -0.37
CA GLY A 159 17.75 -7.52 -1.69
C GLY A 159 17.31 -8.98 -1.78
N PHE A 160 18.11 -9.92 -1.27
CA PHE A 160 17.75 -11.33 -1.18
C PHE A 160 16.52 -11.56 -0.30
N GLN A 161 16.46 -10.93 0.88
CA GLN A 161 15.31 -11.04 1.79
C GLN A 161 14.01 -10.55 1.15
N LEU A 162 14.05 -9.41 0.43
CA LEU A 162 12.89 -8.87 -0.27
C LEU A 162 12.47 -9.78 -1.43
N PHE A 163 13.42 -10.23 -2.24
CA PHE A 163 13.15 -11.15 -3.34
C PHE A 163 12.49 -12.44 -2.85
N PHE A 164 13.05 -13.04 -1.81
CA PHE A 164 12.54 -14.28 -1.21
C PHE A 164 11.15 -14.08 -0.57
N THR A 165 10.92 -12.94 0.08
CA THR A 165 9.61 -12.58 0.64
C THR A 165 8.56 -12.43 -0.47
N GLY A 166 8.92 -11.81 -1.60
CA GLY A 166 8.07 -11.72 -2.78
C GLY A 166 7.69 -13.10 -3.34
N PHE A 167 8.68 -13.99 -3.44
CA PHE A 167 8.49 -15.36 -3.90
C PHE A 167 7.58 -16.17 -2.97
N LEU A 168 7.82 -16.13 -1.66
CA LEU A 168 6.98 -16.80 -0.65
C LEU A 168 5.53 -16.28 -0.68
N ALA A 169 5.36 -14.96 -0.77
CA ALA A 169 4.03 -14.37 -0.87
C ALA A 169 3.27 -14.87 -2.11
N ASP A 170 3.97 -15.00 -3.24
CA ASP A 170 3.36 -15.52 -4.47
C ASP A 170 2.96 -17.00 -4.32
N LEU A 171 3.82 -17.82 -3.69
CA LEU A 171 3.52 -19.23 -3.38
C LEU A 171 2.28 -19.38 -2.49
N ILE A 172 2.19 -18.60 -1.41
CA ILE A 172 1.04 -18.60 -0.49
C ILE A 172 -0.26 -18.26 -1.23
N ILE A 173 -0.22 -17.26 -2.10
CA ILE A 173 -1.40 -16.82 -2.85
C ILE A 173 -1.84 -17.87 -3.86
N HIS A 174 -0.91 -18.51 -4.56
CA HIS A 174 -1.22 -19.61 -5.47
C HIS A 174 -1.79 -20.83 -4.72
N SER A 175 -1.20 -21.19 -3.58
CA SER A 175 -1.70 -22.28 -2.72
C SER A 175 -3.10 -21.99 -2.18
N SER A 176 -3.37 -20.77 -1.73
CA SER A 176 -4.69 -20.40 -1.19
C SER A 176 -5.79 -20.34 -2.26
N ARG A 177 -5.44 -19.99 -3.51
CA ARG A 177 -6.38 -20.05 -4.64
C ARG A 177 -6.78 -21.48 -4.97
N GLY A 178 -5.85 -22.43 -4.96
CA GLY A 178 -6.13 -23.85 -5.19
C GLY A 178 -7.15 -24.40 -4.19
N SER A 179 -6.99 -24.08 -2.90
CA SER A 179 -7.93 -24.48 -1.83
C SER A 179 -9.32 -23.86 -1.97
N LYS A 180 -9.42 -22.57 -2.33
CA LYS A 180 -10.74 -21.95 -2.57
C LYS A 180 -11.48 -22.58 -3.75
N GLN A 181 -10.76 -23.01 -4.78
CA GLN A 181 -11.37 -23.61 -5.96
C GLN A 181 -11.92 -25.00 -5.66
N SER A 182 -11.24 -25.81 -4.84
CA SER A 182 -11.78 -27.12 -4.41
C SER A 182 -13.05 -26.97 -3.56
N ASP A 183 -13.09 -25.99 -2.65
CA ASP A 183 -14.27 -25.77 -1.80
C ASP A 183 -15.50 -25.34 -2.61
N LEU A 184 -15.29 -24.53 -3.66
CA LEU A 184 -16.37 -24.12 -4.56
C LEU A 184 -16.91 -25.32 -5.35
N LEU A 185 -16.03 -26.19 -5.86
CA LEU A 185 -16.45 -27.38 -6.61
C LEU A 185 -17.26 -28.34 -5.75
N LEU A 186 -16.83 -28.59 -4.50
CA LEU A 186 -17.58 -29.39 -3.53
C LEU A 186 -18.97 -28.81 -3.25
N LYS A 187 -19.07 -27.47 -3.10
CA LYS A 187 -20.35 -26.81 -2.88
C LYS A 187 -21.31 -26.99 -4.07
N TYR A 188 -20.80 -26.85 -5.31
CA TYR A 188 -21.59 -27.08 -6.52
C TYR A 188 -22.04 -28.54 -6.68
N GLU A 189 -21.23 -29.51 -6.26
CA GLU A 189 -21.62 -30.93 -6.25
C GLU A 189 -22.67 -31.24 -5.18
N THR A 190 -22.61 -30.58 -4.01
CA THR A 190 -23.61 -30.79 -2.94
C THR A 190 -24.96 -30.09 -3.16
N GLU A 191 -25.01 -29.07 -4.03
CA GLU A 191 -26.23 -28.33 -4.37
C GLU A 191 -26.96 -28.88 -5.62
N LYS A 192 -26.44 -29.97 -6.23
CA LYS A 192 -27.12 -30.76 -7.27
C LYS A 192 -27.81 -31.98 -6.68
#